data_AF-A0A917GH36-F1
#
_entry.id   AF-A0A917GH36-F1
#
_cell.length_a   1.000
_cell.length_b   1.000
_cell.length_c   1.000
_cell.angle_alpha   90.00
_cell.angle_beta   90.00
_cell.angle_gamma   90.00
#
_symmetry.space_group_name_H-M   'P 1'
#
loop_
_entity.id
_entity.type
_entity.pdbx_description
1 polymer ?
#
loop_
_entity_poly.entity_id
_entity_poly.type
_entity_poly.pdbx_seq_one_letter_code
_entity_poly.pdbx_strand_id
1 'polypeptide(L)'
;MFGVAARCLVTRLKADEDLETALERLGEVFDGFYTQVLTTKDGMAVVRDPVSCRPAVVAESDDRVAMASGSRALACPPGIENARVFEPGRGCTWRARAPTTPERTRT
;
A
#
# COMPACT_ATOMS: atom_id res chain seq x y z
N MET A 1 -17.77 1.94 8.65
CA MET A 1 -17.80 1.82 7.17
C MET A 1 -16.45 1.46 6.52
N PHE A 2 -15.31 1.44 7.24
CA PHE A 2 -13.98 1.23 6.63
C PHE A 2 -13.69 -0.16 6.06
N GLY A 3 -14.33 -1.22 6.56
CA GLY A 3 -14.09 -2.59 6.07
C GLY A 3 -14.77 -2.93 4.74
N VAL A 4 -15.75 -2.14 4.29
CA VAL A 4 -16.54 -2.46 3.10
C VAL A 4 -15.74 -2.20 1.82
N ALA A 5 -14.99 -1.09 1.75
CA ALA A 5 -14.11 -0.78 0.63
C ALA A 5 -13.01 -1.84 0.46
N ALA A 6 -12.37 -2.25 1.56
CA ALA A 6 -11.37 -3.32 1.55
C ALA A 6 -11.97 -4.66 1.06
N ARG A 7 -13.17 -5.03 1.53
CA ARG A 7 -13.86 -6.24 1.06
C ARG A 7 -14.23 -6.16 -0.42
N CYS A 8 -14.67 -5.00 -0.90
CA CYS A 8 -15.00 -4.78 -2.30
C CYS A 8 -13.76 -5.01 -3.17
N LEU A 9 -12.64 -4.34 -2.85
CA LEU A 9 -11.37 -4.51 -3.56
C LEU A 9 -10.89 -5.96 -3.58
N VAL A 10 -10.85 -6.63 -2.42
CA VAL A 10 -10.40 -8.03 -2.34
C VAL A 10 -11.29 -8.96 -3.16
N THR A 11 -12.61 -8.71 -3.22
CA THR A 11 -13.53 -9.54 -4.00
C THR A 11 -13.28 -9.37 -5.51
N ARG A 12 -12.94 -8.16 -5.96
CA ARG A 12 -12.62 -7.84 -7.35
C ARG A 12 -11.28 -8.42 -7.80
N LEU A 13 -10.25 -8.20 -6.99
CA LEU A 13 -8.92 -8.77 -7.25
C LEU A 13 -8.94 -10.31 -7.28
N LYS A 14 -9.84 -10.95 -6.51
CA LYS A 14 -10.05 -12.41 -6.57
C LYS A 14 -10.79 -12.88 -7.82
N ALA A 15 -11.50 -11.99 -8.50
CA ALA A 15 -12.17 -12.25 -9.76
C ALA A 15 -11.26 -11.99 -10.97
N ASP A 16 -9.93 -11.92 -10.76
CA ASP A 16 -8.92 -11.63 -11.79
C ASP A 16 -9.04 -10.22 -12.40
N GLU A 17 -9.74 -9.31 -11.73
CA GLU A 17 -9.79 -7.89 -12.12
C GLU A 17 -8.48 -7.21 -11.72
N ASP A 18 -7.91 -6.38 -12.61
CA ASP A 18 -6.71 -5.62 -12.30
C ASP A 18 -6.99 -4.51 -11.28
N LEU A 19 -5.93 -4.00 -10.64
CA LEU A 19 -6.10 -3.04 -9.56
C LEU A 19 -6.70 -1.70 -10.03
N GLU A 20 -6.36 -1.24 -11.23
CA GLU A 20 -6.84 0.05 -11.73
C GLU A 20 -8.34 -0.02 -12.02
N THR A 21 -8.79 -1.04 -12.73
CA THR A 21 -10.23 -1.28 -12.95
C THR A 21 -10.98 -1.49 -11.63
N ALA A 22 -10.40 -2.22 -10.68
CA ALA A 22 -11.01 -2.43 -9.37
C ALA A 22 -11.17 -1.11 -8.58
N LEU A 23 -10.23 -0.17 -8.73
CA LEU A 23 -10.29 1.17 -8.13
C LEU A 23 -11.35 2.05 -8.78
N GLU A 24 -11.43 2.03 -10.11
CA GLU A 24 -12.46 2.77 -10.85
C GLU A 24 -13.85 2.34 -10.41
N ARG A 25 -14.12 1.03 -10.41
CA ARG A 25 -15.39 0.46 -9.94
C ARG A 25 -15.64 0.71 -8.45
N LEU A 26 -14.59 0.78 -7.64
CA LEU A 26 -14.75 1.17 -6.24
C LEU A 26 -15.20 2.62 -6.14
N GLY A 27 -14.65 3.52 -6.95
CA GLY A 27 -15.06 4.92 -7.03
C GLY A 27 -16.50 5.11 -7.51
N GLU A 28 -17.00 4.25 -8.41
CA GLU A 28 -18.41 4.26 -8.84
C GLU A 28 -19.39 3.86 -7.73
N VAL A 29 -18.96 2.98 -6.82
CA VAL A 29 -19.82 2.41 -5.76
C VAL A 29 -19.67 3.16 -4.44
N PHE A 30 -18.53 3.80 -4.20
CA PHE A 30 -18.23 4.51 -2.96
C PHE A 30 -17.96 6.00 -3.20
N ASP A 31 -18.97 6.82 -2.93
CA ASP A 31 -18.82 8.27 -2.76
C ASP A 31 -18.25 8.60 -1.36
N GLY A 32 -16.98 8.27 -1.16
CA GLY A 32 -16.32 8.55 0.11
C GLY A 32 -14.80 8.50 0.03
N PHE A 33 -14.17 9.16 0.99
CA PHE A 33 -12.71 9.14 1.11
C PHE A 33 -12.26 7.80 1.71
N TYR A 34 -11.16 7.25 1.20
CA TYR A 34 -10.56 6.02 1.72
C TYR A 34 -9.05 6.00 1.45
N THR A 35 -8.33 5.35 2.35
CA THR A 35 -6.90 5.07 2.22
C THR A 35 -6.70 3.70 2.82
N GLN A 36 -6.28 2.74 2.01
CA GLN A 36 -6.19 1.34 2.36
C GLN A 36 -4.79 0.80 2.01
N VAL A 37 -4.30 -0.12 2.83
CA VAL A 37 -3.15 -0.97 2.50
C VAL A 37 -3.64 -2.37 2.23
N LEU A 38 -3.29 -2.93 1.09
CA LEU A 38 -3.54 -4.30 0.73
C LEU A 38 -2.21 -5.03 0.67
N THR A 39 -2.14 -6.21 1.29
CA THR A 39 -0.96 -7.07 1.23
C THR A 39 -1.38 -8.44 0.72
N THR A 40 -0.65 -8.95 -0.26
CA THR A 40 -0.74 -10.34 -0.71
C THR A 40 0.57 -11.05 -0.38
N LYS A 41 0.63 -12.36 -0.62
CA LYS A 41 1.88 -13.11 -0.49
C LYS A 41 2.98 -12.61 -1.44
N ASP A 42 2.59 -11.96 -2.53
CA ASP A 42 3.48 -11.54 -3.63
C ASP A 42 3.79 -10.04 -3.60
N GLY A 43 3.23 -9.26 -2.66
CA GLY A 43 3.47 -7.83 -2.60
C GLY A 43 2.51 -7.03 -1.73
N MET A 44 2.57 -5.71 -1.89
CA MET A 44 1.77 -4.72 -1.18
C MET A 44 1.25 -3.65 -2.15
N ALA A 45 0.08 -3.09 -1.85
CA ALA A 45 -0.47 -1.94 -2.56
C ALA A 45 -1.03 -0.94 -1.56
N VAL A 46 -0.87 0.36 -1.86
CA VAL A 46 -1.60 1.44 -1.21
C VAL A 46 -2.67 1.91 -2.19
N VAL A 47 -3.90 2.02 -1.70
CA VAL A 47 -5.10 2.36 -2.47
C VAL A 47 -5.75 3.57 -1.83
N ARG A 48 -5.96 4.62 -2.62
CA ARG A 48 -6.57 5.88 -2.19
C ARG A 48 -7.78 6.23 -3.03
N ASP A 49 -8.64 7.05 -2.45
CA ASP A 49 -9.76 7.62 -3.18
C ASP A 49 -9.29 8.52 -4.34
N PRO A 50 -10.16 8.74 -5.35
CA PRO A 50 -9.88 9.58 -6.51
C PRO A 50 -9.29 10.96 -6.21
N VAL A 51 -9.71 11.57 -5.11
CA VAL A 51 -9.31 12.93 -4.71
C VAL A 51 -8.04 12.88 -3.83
N SER A 52 -7.74 11.73 -3.24
CA SER A 52 -6.58 11.49 -2.38
C SER A 52 -6.48 12.55 -1.27
N CYS A 53 -7.63 12.96 -0.71
CA CYS A 53 -7.66 14.10 0.20
C CYS A 53 -7.23 13.74 1.64
N ARG A 54 -7.18 12.45 1.97
CA ARG A 54 -6.74 11.98 3.29
C ARG A 54 -5.22 11.82 3.33
N PRO A 55 -4.52 12.37 4.33
CA PRO A 55 -3.06 12.25 4.44
C PRO A 55 -2.57 10.79 4.35
N ALA A 56 -1.58 10.56 3.51
CA ALA A 56 -0.89 9.29 3.39
C ALA A 56 0.54 9.53 2.91
N VAL A 57 1.50 9.02 3.65
CA VAL A 57 2.92 9.15 3.35
C VAL A 57 3.49 7.75 3.17
N VAL A 58 4.20 7.56 2.07
CA VAL A 58 4.95 6.36 1.76
C VAL A 58 6.43 6.68 1.86
N ALA A 59 7.17 5.77 2.49
CA ALA A 59 8.62 5.79 2.49
C ALA A 59 9.13 4.49 1.86
N GLU A 60 9.89 4.63 0.78
CA GLU A 60 10.38 3.54 -0.05
C GLU A 60 11.91 3.53 -0.05
N SER A 61 12.49 2.40 0.36
CA SER A 61 13.92 2.07 0.30
C SER A 61 14.13 0.84 -0.59
N ASP A 62 15.37 0.53 -0.96
CA ASP A 62 15.71 -0.59 -1.86
C ASP A 62 15.20 -1.97 -1.38
N ASP A 63 15.08 -2.16 -0.07
CA ASP A 63 14.69 -3.41 0.58
C ASP A 63 13.31 -3.35 1.26
N ARG A 64 12.71 -2.17 1.42
CA ARG A 64 11.53 -1.97 2.30
C ARG A 64 10.62 -0.87 1.80
N VAL A 65 9.33 -1.02 2.11
CA VAL A 65 8.31 0.02 1.92
C VAL A 65 7.48 0.13 3.20
N ALA A 66 7.26 1.36 3.65
CA ALA A 66 6.40 1.68 4.78
C ALA A 66 5.35 2.72 4.37
N MET A 67 4.16 2.63 4.95
CA MET A 67 3.09 3.62 4.79
C MET A 67 2.59 4.07 6.15
N ALA A 68 2.34 5.37 6.30
CA ALA A 68 1.67 5.93 7.46
C ALA A 68 0.73 7.08 7.04
N SER A 69 -0.25 7.42 7.86
CA SER A 69 -1.11 8.59 7.64
C SER A 69 -0.41 9.93 7.93
N GLY A 70 0.83 9.92 8.42
CA GLY A 70 1.60 11.13 8.67
C GLY A 70 3.09 10.87 8.74
N SER A 71 3.89 11.84 8.28
CA SER A 71 5.35 11.70 8.16
C SER A 71 6.05 11.44 9.49
N ARG A 72 5.53 12.00 10.60
CA ARG A 72 6.08 11.78 11.94
C ARG A 72 6.10 10.30 12.36
N ALA A 73 5.15 9.50 11.87
CA ALA A 73 5.12 8.07 12.16
C ALA A 73 6.17 7.27 11.35
N LEU A 74 6.77 7.87 10.32
CA LEU A 74 7.84 7.28 9.51
C LEU A 74 9.24 7.71 9.99
N ALA A 75 9.37 8.40 11.12
CA ALA A 75 10.66 8.90 11.60
C ALA A 75 11.59 7.82 12.21
N CYS A 76 11.09 6.62 12.48
CA CYS A 76 11.82 5.57 13.20
C CYS A 76 11.77 4.13 12.63
N PRO A 77 11.23 3.82 11.42
CA PRO A 77 11.41 2.48 10.86
C PRO A 77 12.89 2.20 10.56
N PRO A 78 13.43 1.01 10.91
CA PRO A 78 14.79 0.64 10.55
C PRO A 78 14.95 0.58 9.02
N GLY A 79 15.95 1.29 8.49
CA GLY A 79 16.24 1.39 7.05
C GLY A 79 15.54 2.55 6.32
N ILE A 80 14.89 3.46 7.06
CA ILE A 80 14.18 4.62 6.48
C ILE A 80 15.10 5.81 6.15
N GLU A 81 16.35 5.82 6.64
CA GLU A 81 17.24 6.99 6.58
C GLU A 81 17.55 7.43 5.14
N ASN A 82 17.59 6.49 4.20
CA ASN A 82 17.78 6.73 2.77
C ASN A 82 16.49 6.55 1.95
N ALA A 83 15.33 6.48 2.61
CA ALA A 83 14.06 6.22 1.93
C ALA A 83 13.60 7.45 1.14
N ARG A 84 13.06 7.21 -0.06
CA ARG A 84 12.27 8.21 -0.79
C ARG A 84 10.91 8.36 -0.10
N VAL A 85 10.64 9.56 0.43
CA VAL A 85 9.37 9.88 1.11
C VAL A 85 8.47 10.70 0.18
N PHE A 86 7.23 10.25 -0.02
CA PHE A 86 6.26 10.93 -0.88
C PHE A 86 4.81 10.63 -0.49
N GLU A 87 3.87 11.44 -0.94
CA GLU A 87 2.44 11.10 -0.87
C GLU A 87 2.02 10.35 -2.15
N PRO A 88 1.45 9.15 -2.06
CA PRO A 88 1.03 8.41 -3.24
C PRO A 88 -0.20 9.05 -3.89
N GLY A 89 -0.38 8.94 -5.20
CA GLY A 89 -1.61 9.37 -5.87
C GLY A 89 -2.80 8.43 -5.56
N ARG A 90 -3.56 8.04 -6.58
CA ARG A 90 -4.68 7.09 -6.42
C ARG A 90 -4.24 5.71 -5.95
N GLY A 91 -3.02 5.30 -6.27
CA GLY A 91 -2.42 4.11 -5.72
C GLY A 91 -1.00 3.87 -6.20
N CYS A 92 -0.36 2.92 -5.56
CA CYS A 92 0.96 2.41 -5.91
C CYS A 92 1.06 0.95 -5.48
N THR A 93 1.81 0.17 -6.25
CA THR A 93 2.01 -1.27 -6.01
C THR A 93 3.49 -1.59 -5.90
N TRP A 94 3.80 -2.52 -5.03
CA TRP A 94 5.13 -3.08 -4.84
C TRP A 94 5.04 -4.59 -4.87
N ARG A 95 6.00 -5.21 -5.54
CA ARG A 95 6.17 -6.66 -5.49
C ARG A 95 7.16 -7.01 -4.40
N ALA A 96 6.82 -8.01 -3.60
CA ALA A 96 7.76 -8.56 -2.66
C ALA A 96 8.90 -9.20 -3.45
N ARG A 97 10.14 -8.77 -3.17
CA ARG A 97 11.31 -9.51 -3.62
C ARG A 97 11.31 -10.86 -2.90
N ALA A 98 11.68 -11.94 -3.59
CA ALA A 98 11.89 -13.22 -2.92
C ALA A 98 12.82 -13.01 -1.72
N PRO A 99 12.54 -13.57 -0.54
CA PRO A 99 13.37 -13.37 0.63
C PRO A 99 14.80 -13.80 0.27
N THR A 100 15.75 -12.88 0.33
CA THR A 100 17.17 -13.24 0.35
C THR A 100 17.39 -13.97 1.66
N THR A 101 17.66 -15.28 1.60
CA THR A 101 17.98 -16.10 2.77
C THR A 101 19.00 -15.37 3.63
N PRO A 102 18.69 -15.01 4.88
CA PRO A 102 19.71 -14.51 5.78
C PRO A 102 20.66 -15.67 6.10
N GLU A 103 21.93 -15.52 5.74
CA GLU A 103 22.99 -16.45 6.12
C GLU A 103 23.10 -16.42 7.65
N ARG A 104 22.44 -17.37 8.30
CA ARG A 104 22.45 -17.51 9.76
C ARG A 104 23.81 -18.10 10.14
N THR A 105 24.82 -17.25 10.33
CA THR A 105 26.06 -17.64 11.01
C THR A 105 25.72 -18.02 12.45
N ARG A 106 25.67 -19.32 12.71
CA ARG A 106 25.51 -19.91 14.03
C ARG A 106 26.91 -20.11 14.59
N THR A 107 27.29 -19.30 15.58
CA THR A 107 28.39 -19.61 16.51
C THR A 107 27.89 -20.59 17.56
#